data_AF-A0A512PLA3-F1
#
_entry.id   AF-A0A512PLA3-F1
#
_cell.length_a   1.000
_cell.length_b   1.000
_cell.length_c   1.000
_cell.angle_alpha   90.00
_cell.angle_beta   90.00
_cell.angle_gamma   90.00
#
_symmetry.space_group_name_H-M   'P 1'
#
loop_
_entity.id
_entity.type
_entity.pdbx_description
1 polymer ?
#
loop_
_entity_poly.entity_id
_entity_poly.type
_entity_poly.pdbx_seq_one_letter_code
_entity_poly.pdbx_strand_id
1 'polypeptide(L)'
;MRFKQGLMLAVTAIAFGGLISVNTITASARHYTRVPSSLQGTWYHYGSGKYSKLHATEYHFNTSGIHLSGASFPKYARGHSQMFVSKNSKGYYNIGKYATDEWPYWKKVTHKSRTALRELIWRGPSGYDTYYWYHSKSIARHPSPNYLPPEKVYWLDDYSYAPTNLKECVGQTVYTSDLTDSDLKVDLFKTKDVFGDNDTGISIKYPGVELHLDKLTSYIGMGVGQVDYNGQTYYVDADSESTDIVPYNTIRSSGVVQSSCKPTDKSNVVLKHGQQVLTSDLWEYINPENGQETDYSYSNKKDKWYVDNL
;
A
#
# COMPACT_ATOMS: atom_id res chain seq x y z
N MET A 1 -56.19 64.68 63.31
CA MET A 1 -57.49 64.11 62.86
C MET A 1 -57.27 62.64 62.56
N ARG A 2 -58.09 61.76 63.16
CA ARG A 2 -58.01 60.30 63.04
C ARG A 2 -58.60 59.86 61.69
N PHE A 3 -58.01 58.85 61.06
CA PHE A 3 -58.78 57.79 60.40
C PHE A 3 -58.08 56.44 60.61
N LYS A 4 -58.84 55.50 61.17
CA LYS A 4 -58.57 54.07 61.28
C LYS A 4 -59.61 53.33 60.43
N GLN A 5 -59.35 52.04 60.22
CA GLN A 5 -60.15 50.97 59.57
C GLN A 5 -59.68 50.74 58.11
N GLY A 6 -59.13 49.60 57.69
CA GLY A 6 -58.97 48.27 58.27
C GLY A 6 -59.72 47.23 57.45
N LEU A 7 -59.02 46.30 56.77
CA LEU A 7 -59.45 44.90 56.61
C LEU A 7 -58.30 44.03 56.07
N MET A 8 -58.14 42.87 56.69
CA MET A 8 -57.23 41.76 56.38
C MET A 8 -57.55 41.07 55.05
N LEU A 9 -56.53 40.46 54.42
CA LEU A 9 -56.48 38.99 54.26
C LEU A 9 -55.11 38.53 53.73
N ALA A 10 -54.54 37.55 54.44
CA ALA A 10 -53.31 36.86 54.12
C ALA A 10 -53.57 35.71 53.13
N VAL A 11 -52.64 35.47 52.21
CA VAL A 11 -52.41 34.14 51.63
C VAL A 11 -50.90 33.86 51.66
N THR A 12 -50.56 32.79 52.37
CA THR A 12 -49.24 32.22 52.57
C THR A 12 -48.97 31.15 51.51
N ALA A 13 -47.81 31.16 50.85
CA ALA A 13 -47.10 29.97 50.32
C ALA A 13 -45.72 30.40 49.77
N ILE A 14 -44.65 30.28 50.56
CA ILE A 14 -43.72 29.13 50.62
C ILE A 14 -42.89 28.95 49.34
N ALA A 15 -41.62 29.30 49.48
CA ALA A 15 -40.41 28.66 48.95
C ALA A 15 -40.47 28.02 47.56
N PHE A 16 -39.63 28.52 46.64
CA PHE A 16 -38.44 27.80 46.15
C PHE A 16 -37.65 28.80 45.31
N GLY A 17 -36.81 29.59 45.98
CA GLY A 17 -35.66 30.20 45.34
C GLY A 17 -34.66 29.08 45.01
N GLY A 18 -35.02 28.25 44.04
CA GLY A 18 -34.13 27.27 43.47
C GLY A 18 -32.93 28.03 42.94
N LEU A 19 -31.80 27.87 43.62
CA LEU A 19 -30.49 28.08 43.04
C LEU A 19 -30.54 27.41 41.68
N ILE A 20 -30.63 28.21 40.62
CA ILE A 20 -30.30 27.74 39.29
C ILE A 20 -28.82 27.40 39.41
N SER A 21 -28.56 26.13 39.70
CA SER A 21 -27.29 25.50 39.37
C SER A 21 -27.18 25.65 37.86
N VAL A 22 -26.63 26.79 37.44
CA VAL A 22 -25.94 26.88 36.18
C VAL A 22 -24.82 25.87 36.32
N ASN A 23 -25.09 24.65 35.87
CA ASN A 23 -24.06 23.78 35.35
C ASN A 23 -23.36 24.64 34.30
N THR A 24 -22.30 25.33 34.71
CA THR A 24 -21.31 25.82 33.78
C THR A 24 -20.91 24.57 33.02
N ILE A 25 -21.46 24.43 31.81
CA ILE A 25 -20.92 23.51 30.84
C ILE A 25 -19.49 24.03 30.68
N THR A 26 -18.57 23.38 31.38
CA THR A 26 -17.16 23.64 31.26
C THR A 26 -16.92 23.43 29.78
N ALA A 27 -16.68 24.51 29.04
CA ALA A 27 -16.46 24.46 27.62
C ALA A 27 -15.44 23.34 27.39
N SER A 28 -15.83 22.29 26.65
CA SER A 28 -14.97 21.15 26.38
C SER A 28 -13.63 21.69 25.95
N ALA A 29 -12.62 21.51 26.81
CA ALA A 29 -11.28 21.99 26.52
C ALA A 29 -10.88 21.37 25.19
N ARG A 30 -10.52 22.19 24.20
CA ARG A 30 -10.18 21.70 22.87
C ARG A 30 -9.02 20.71 23.02
N HIS A 31 -9.28 19.44 22.76
CA HIS A 31 -8.27 18.40 22.81
C HIS A 31 -7.39 18.52 21.56
N TYR A 32 -6.09 18.77 21.77
CA TYR A 32 -5.12 18.78 20.68
C TYR A 32 -4.85 17.36 20.20
N THR A 33 -4.84 17.17 18.89
CA THR A 33 -4.42 15.90 18.29
C THR A 33 -2.90 15.80 18.35
N ARG A 34 -2.38 14.66 18.79
CA ARG A 34 -0.93 14.43 18.93
C ARG A 34 -0.42 13.40 17.93
N VAL A 35 0.72 13.68 17.33
CA VAL A 35 1.49 12.68 16.56
C VAL A 35 2.05 11.64 17.56
N PRO A 36 1.87 10.33 17.31
CA PRO A 36 2.42 9.28 18.16
C PRO A 36 3.93 9.42 18.31
N SER A 37 4.46 9.23 19.52
CA SER A 37 5.89 9.36 19.81
C SER A 37 6.78 8.46 18.94
N SER A 38 6.25 7.32 18.49
CA SER A 38 6.94 6.41 17.56
C SER A 38 7.20 7.00 16.18
N LEU A 39 6.42 8.01 15.75
CA LEU A 39 6.56 8.67 14.45
C LEU A 39 7.28 10.01 14.53
N GLN A 40 7.39 10.59 15.73
CA GLN A 40 8.06 11.86 15.95
C GLN A 40 9.54 11.78 15.58
N GLY A 41 10.07 12.89 15.07
CA GLY A 41 11.44 13.03 14.63
C GLY A 41 11.54 13.68 13.26
N THR A 42 12.79 13.77 12.79
CA THR A 42 13.07 14.13 11.40
C THR A 42 13.47 12.88 10.65
N TRP A 43 12.84 12.68 9.50
CA TRP A 43 13.00 11.52 8.65
C TRP A 43 13.25 11.95 7.21
N TYR A 44 14.05 11.16 6.51
CA TYR A 44 14.48 11.43 5.14
C TYR A 44 14.21 10.21 4.28
N HIS A 45 13.67 10.45 3.10
CA HIS A 45 13.55 9.48 2.02
C HIS A 45 14.34 10.00 0.81
N TYR A 46 15.03 9.12 0.09
CA TYR A 46 15.76 9.47 -1.12
C TYR A 46 15.14 8.72 -2.31
N GLY A 47 14.64 9.46 -3.29
CA GLY A 47 13.96 8.93 -4.48
C GLY A 47 14.11 9.90 -5.66
N SER A 48 14.20 9.36 -6.88
CA SER A 48 14.35 10.14 -8.12
C SER A 48 15.48 11.20 -8.07
N GLY A 49 16.60 10.86 -7.42
CA GLY A 49 17.75 11.75 -7.26
C GLY A 49 17.60 12.88 -6.24
N LYS A 50 16.49 12.96 -5.51
CA LYS A 50 16.17 14.03 -4.56
C LYS A 50 15.82 13.47 -3.18
N TYR A 51 15.96 14.31 -2.15
CA TYR A 51 15.52 13.96 -0.81
C TYR A 51 14.15 14.57 -0.52
N SER A 52 13.26 13.74 0.00
CA SER A 52 12.08 14.16 0.73
C SER A 52 12.40 14.22 2.23
N LYS A 53 11.78 15.17 2.93
CA LYS A 53 11.95 15.35 4.38
C LYS A 53 10.58 15.34 5.05
N LEU A 54 10.43 14.47 6.03
CA LEU A 54 9.32 14.47 6.99
C LEU A 54 9.84 15.01 8.32
N HIS A 55 9.15 16.00 8.88
CA HIS A 55 9.40 16.54 10.20
C HIS A 55 8.12 16.44 11.02
N ALA A 56 8.14 15.52 11.99
CA ALA A 56 7.02 15.21 12.85
C ALA A 56 7.36 15.60 14.30
N THR A 57 6.60 16.51 14.89
CA THR A 57 6.66 16.86 16.31
C THR A 57 5.35 16.45 16.98
N GLU A 58 5.23 16.64 18.30
CA GLU A 58 4.02 16.28 19.04
C GLU A 58 2.73 16.81 18.40
N TYR A 59 2.74 18.03 17.84
CA TYR A 59 1.54 18.65 17.26
C TYR A 59 1.65 18.95 15.77
N HIS A 60 2.75 18.63 15.10
CA HIS A 60 2.93 18.96 13.70
C HIS A 60 3.41 17.78 12.89
N PHE A 61 2.80 17.56 11.73
CA PHE A 61 3.23 16.58 10.74
C PHE A 61 3.49 17.29 9.41
N ASN A 62 4.77 17.45 9.06
CA ASN A 62 5.19 18.24 7.91
C ASN A 62 6.02 17.40 6.94
N THR A 63 5.52 17.20 5.73
CA THR A 63 6.27 16.63 4.60
C THR A 63 5.97 17.44 3.33
N SER A 64 6.62 17.13 2.22
CA SER A 64 6.41 17.86 0.96
C SER A 64 4.94 17.84 0.57
N GLY A 65 4.30 19.01 0.51
CA GLY A 65 2.88 19.16 0.15
C GLY A 65 1.87 18.91 1.29
N ILE A 66 2.32 18.48 2.47
CA ILE A 66 1.44 18.19 3.62
C ILE A 66 1.96 18.93 4.85
N HIS A 67 1.14 19.85 5.38
CA HIS A 67 1.43 20.62 6.58
C HIS A 67 0.23 20.57 7.52
N LEU A 68 0.29 19.69 8.51
CA LEU A 68 -0.80 19.44 9.45
C LEU A 68 -0.42 19.90 10.84
N SER A 69 -1.38 20.54 11.53
CA SER A 69 -1.23 20.96 12.91
C SER A 69 -2.37 20.41 13.76
N GLY A 70 -2.01 19.59 14.75
CA GLY A 70 -2.90 19.10 15.80
C GLY A 70 -3.40 20.17 16.77
N ALA A 71 -2.72 21.32 16.81
CA ALA A 71 -3.08 22.48 17.61
C ALA A 71 -3.91 23.53 16.84
N SER A 72 -4.13 23.34 15.54
CA SER A 72 -4.91 24.25 14.70
C SER A 72 -6.37 23.81 14.62
N PHE A 73 -7.31 24.76 14.76
CA PHE A 73 -8.76 24.51 14.73
C PHE A 73 -9.44 25.40 13.69
N PRO A 74 -9.26 25.10 12.39
CA PRO A 74 -9.78 25.95 11.33
C PRO A 74 -11.31 25.87 11.25
N LYS A 75 -11.95 26.94 10.74
CA LYS A 75 -13.42 27.03 10.65
C LYS A 75 -14.05 25.84 9.90
N TYR A 76 -13.40 25.36 8.84
CA TYR A 76 -13.88 24.22 8.06
C TYR A 76 -13.93 22.92 8.87
N ALA A 77 -13.13 22.80 9.94
CA ALA A 77 -13.07 21.62 10.78
C ALA A 77 -14.14 21.59 11.87
N ARG A 78 -15.08 22.55 11.90
CA ARG A 78 -16.26 22.55 12.79
C ARG A 78 -15.94 22.30 14.28
N GLY A 79 -14.82 22.85 14.75
CA GLY A 79 -14.36 22.69 16.13
C GLY A 79 -13.43 21.51 16.39
N HIS A 80 -13.17 20.67 15.39
CA HIS A 80 -12.13 19.66 15.41
C HIS A 80 -10.76 20.22 15.05
N SER A 81 -9.71 19.50 15.46
CA SER A 81 -8.34 19.80 15.05
C SER A 81 -8.18 19.61 13.54
N GLN A 82 -7.30 20.40 12.92
CA GLN A 82 -6.93 20.26 11.51
C GLN A 82 -6.32 18.89 11.21
N MET A 83 -5.65 18.28 12.18
CA MET A 83 -5.01 16.98 12.05
C MET A 83 -5.85 15.92 12.77
N PHE A 84 -6.04 14.77 12.14
CA PHE A 84 -6.51 13.56 12.81
C PHE A 84 -5.38 12.54 12.89
N VAL A 85 -5.48 11.64 13.87
CA VAL A 85 -4.59 10.49 14.01
C VAL A 85 -5.46 9.28 14.32
N SER A 86 -5.38 8.25 13.49
CA SER A 86 -6.01 6.95 13.75
C SER A 86 -4.95 5.85 13.70
N LYS A 87 -5.20 4.72 14.38
CA LYS A 87 -4.34 3.55 14.36
C LYS A 87 -5.16 2.35 13.93
N ASN A 88 -4.70 1.62 12.93
CA ASN A 88 -5.38 0.39 12.50
C ASN A 88 -4.93 -0.83 13.33
N SER A 89 -5.61 -1.96 13.13
CA SER A 89 -5.32 -3.23 13.82
C SER A 89 -3.89 -3.75 13.57
N LYS A 90 -3.31 -3.46 12.40
CA LYS A 90 -1.92 -3.81 12.03
C LYS A 90 -0.87 -2.87 12.65
N GLY A 91 -1.30 -1.88 13.42
CA GLY A 91 -0.45 -0.95 14.14
C GLY A 91 0.13 0.19 13.30
N TYR A 92 -0.38 0.41 12.10
CA TYR A 92 -0.07 1.59 11.30
C TYR A 92 -0.94 2.76 11.76
N TYR A 93 -0.36 3.95 11.70
CA TYR A 93 -1.05 5.19 11.96
C TYR A 93 -1.41 5.89 10.65
N ASN A 94 -2.64 6.38 10.57
CA ASN A 94 -3.02 7.38 9.58
C ASN A 94 -2.87 8.77 10.21
N ILE A 95 -2.18 9.68 9.51
CA ILE A 95 -2.08 11.08 9.91
C ILE A 95 -2.55 11.91 8.72
N GLY A 96 -3.74 12.48 8.84
CA GLY A 96 -4.38 13.19 7.74
C GLY A 96 -5.01 14.50 8.17
N LYS A 97 -5.47 15.26 7.16
CA LYS A 97 -6.22 16.48 7.36
C LYS A 97 -7.67 16.13 7.68
N TYR A 98 -8.27 16.84 8.63
CA TYR A 98 -9.68 16.65 8.95
C TYR A 98 -10.56 16.76 7.69
N ALA A 99 -11.47 15.79 7.53
CA ALA A 99 -12.41 15.68 6.43
C ALA A 99 -11.76 15.62 5.03
N THR A 100 -10.61 14.96 4.91
CA THR A 100 -10.01 14.57 3.62
C THR A 100 -9.77 13.07 3.56
N ASP A 101 -9.52 12.56 2.36
CA ASP A 101 -9.19 11.15 2.14
C ASP A 101 -7.96 10.69 2.93
N GLU A 102 -7.90 9.39 3.18
CA GLU A 102 -7.11 8.74 4.22
C GLU A 102 -5.77 8.16 3.73
N TRP A 103 -4.80 8.96 3.31
CA TRP A 103 -3.48 8.40 2.91
C TRP A 103 -2.35 9.39 3.19
N PRO A 104 -1.12 8.95 3.50
CA PRO A 104 -0.62 7.56 3.61
C PRO A 104 -0.57 7.01 5.05
N TYR A 105 -0.28 5.70 5.20
CA TYR A 105 -0.12 5.03 6.50
C TYR A 105 1.34 4.95 6.95
N TRP A 106 1.58 5.07 8.25
CA TRP A 106 2.91 5.18 8.85
C TRP A 106 3.13 4.19 9.98
N LYS A 107 4.27 3.50 9.99
CA LYS A 107 4.67 2.65 11.12
C LYS A 107 6.18 2.71 11.35
N LYS A 108 6.58 2.84 12.61
CA LYS A 108 7.98 2.65 12.98
C LYS A 108 8.34 1.17 12.88
N VAL A 109 9.39 0.86 12.15
CA VAL A 109 9.87 -0.50 11.90
C VAL A 109 11.39 -0.57 12.04
N THR A 110 11.91 -1.78 12.11
CA THR A 110 13.32 -2.06 11.85
C THR A 110 13.45 -2.51 10.41
N HIS A 111 14.26 -1.82 9.61
CA HIS A 111 14.53 -2.16 8.22
C HIS A 111 16.04 -2.11 7.98
N LYS A 112 16.61 -3.20 7.45
CA LYS A 112 18.06 -3.40 7.26
C LYS A 112 18.86 -3.09 8.54
N SER A 113 18.39 -3.62 9.68
CA SER A 113 18.97 -3.39 11.02
C SER A 113 19.02 -1.91 11.47
N ARG A 114 18.24 -1.04 10.85
CA ARG A 114 18.11 0.38 11.22
C ARG A 114 16.66 0.71 11.55
N THR A 115 16.47 1.63 12.48
CA THR A 115 15.16 2.23 12.71
C THR A 115 14.73 3.03 11.48
N ALA A 116 13.52 2.77 11.00
CA ALA A 116 12.90 3.48 9.88
C ALA A 116 11.42 3.76 10.17
N LEU A 117 10.84 4.69 9.41
CA LEU A 117 9.39 4.73 9.20
C LEU A 117 9.07 4.06 7.87
N ARG A 118 8.17 3.09 7.91
CA ARG A 118 7.51 2.54 6.73
C ARG A 118 6.30 3.42 6.43
N GLU A 119 6.25 3.95 5.22
CA GLU A 119 5.13 4.64 4.60
C GLU A 119 4.46 3.67 3.63
N LEU A 120 3.13 3.56 3.70
CA LEU A 120 2.33 2.81 2.74
C LEU A 120 1.36 3.76 2.03
N ILE A 121 1.45 3.82 0.71
CA ILE A 121 0.57 4.61 -0.14
C ILE A 121 -0.30 3.67 -0.94
N TRP A 122 -1.62 3.72 -0.75
CA TRP A 122 -2.55 2.92 -1.54
C TRP A 122 -2.61 3.40 -2.99
N ARG A 123 -2.56 2.45 -3.92
CA ARG A 123 -2.63 2.67 -5.36
C ARG A 123 -3.93 2.14 -5.97
N GLY A 124 -4.93 1.83 -5.14
CA GLY A 124 -6.13 1.16 -5.64
C GLY A 124 -5.88 -0.35 -5.79
N PRO A 125 -6.51 -1.00 -6.77
CA PRO A 125 -6.39 -2.45 -6.98
C PRO A 125 -4.95 -2.94 -7.14
N SER A 126 -4.03 -2.07 -7.58
CA SER A 126 -2.59 -2.37 -7.69
C SER A 126 -1.84 -2.48 -6.36
N GLY A 127 -2.52 -2.39 -5.22
CA GLY A 127 -1.94 -2.59 -3.89
C GLY A 127 -1.33 -1.31 -3.29
N TYR A 128 -0.20 -1.47 -2.60
CA TYR A 128 0.45 -0.39 -1.86
C TYR A 128 1.88 -0.15 -2.34
N ASP A 129 2.23 1.09 -2.62
CA ASP A 129 3.63 1.47 -2.65
C ASP A 129 4.17 1.51 -1.22
N THR A 130 5.34 0.91 -1.00
CA THR A 130 6.06 0.98 0.28
C THR A 130 7.29 1.87 0.14
N TYR A 131 7.42 2.85 1.04
CA TYR A 131 8.63 3.68 1.16
C TYR A 131 9.21 3.60 2.57
N TYR A 132 10.54 3.70 2.67
CA TYR A 132 11.24 3.73 3.96
C TYR A 132 11.93 5.07 4.16
N TRP A 133 11.73 5.63 5.35
CA TRP A 133 12.29 6.90 5.78
C TRP A 133 13.24 6.70 6.95
N TYR A 134 14.38 7.38 6.96
CA TYR A 134 15.45 7.20 7.94
C TYR A 134 15.82 8.51 8.63
N HIS A 135 16.39 8.44 9.82
CA HIS A 135 16.76 9.63 10.59
C HIS A 135 17.92 10.46 10.01
N SER A 136 18.65 9.95 9.00
CA SER A 136 19.73 10.69 8.36
C SER A 136 19.73 10.54 6.85
N LYS A 137 20.18 11.59 6.16
CA LYS A 137 20.33 11.60 4.69
C LYS A 137 21.31 10.55 4.20
N SER A 138 22.41 10.30 4.93
CA SER A 138 23.42 9.31 4.54
C SER A 138 22.88 7.89 4.56
N ILE A 139 22.00 7.55 5.50
CA ILE A 139 21.33 6.24 5.53
C ILE A 139 20.21 6.18 4.49
N ALA A 140 19.47 7.28 4.29
CA ALA A 140 18.41 7.35 3.29
C ALA A 140 18.94 7.23 1.86
N ARG A 141 20.13 7.77 1.58
CA ARG A 141 20.84 7.61 0.32
C ARG A 141 21.52 6.24 0.29
N HIS A 142 20.73 5.23 -0.04
CA HIS A 142 21.27 3.94 -0.49
C HIS A 142 22.20 4.17 -1.70
N PRO A 143 23.23 3.32 -1.91
CA PRO A 143 24.06 3.40 -3.10
C PRO A 143 23.16 3.42 -4.33
N SER A 144 23.29 4.48 -5.14
CA SER A 144 22.47 4.69 -6.31
C SER A 144 22.77 3.57 -7.32
N PRO A 145 21.79 2.77 -7.77
CA PRO A 145 22.00 2.00 -8.98
C PRO A 145 22.07 3.01 -10.13
N ASN A 146 23.02 2.81 -11.05
CA ASN A 146 23.08 3.58 -12.28
C ASN A 146 21.75 3.42 -13.02
N TYR A 147 21.11 4.55 -13.33
CA TYR A 147 19.82 4.60 -14.01
C TYR A 147 20.05 4.37 -15.51
N LEU A 148 19.49 3.31 -16.09
CA LEU A 148 19.36 3.18 -17.54
C LEU A 148 18.00 3.74 -17.97
N PRO A 149 17.89 4.40 -19.14
CA PRO A 149 16.64 4.98 -19.62
C PRO A 149 15.58 3.89 -19.86
N PRO A 150 14.29 4.23 -19.78
CA PRO A 150 13.21 3.26 -20.04
C PRO A 150 13.35 2.70 -21.45
N GLU A 151 13.46 1.38 -21.55
CA GLU A 151 13.33 0.68 -22.82
C GLU A 151 11.94 0.95 -23.42
N LYS A 152 11.93 1.14 -24.73
CA LYS A 152 10.75 1.33 -25.56
C LYS A 152 9.66 0.31 -25.22
N VAL A 153 8.41 0.76 -25.04
CA VAL A 153 7.24 -0.11 -24.88
C VAL A 153 6.86 -0.67 -26.24
N TYR A 154 6.76 -2.01 -26.35
CA TYR A 154 6.35 -2.70 -27.57
C TYR A 154 4.92 -3.22 -27.38
N TRP A 155 3.98 -2.77 -28.22
CA TRP A 155 2.60 -3.27 -28.26
C TRP A 155 2.54 -4.58 -29.09
N LEU A 156 1.46 -5.36 -28.98
CA LEU A 156 1.36 -6.67 -29.63
C LEU A 156 1.53 -6.64 -31.16
N ASP A 157 1.07 -5.59 -31.83
CA ASP A 157 1.21 -5.43 -33.27
C ASP A 157 2.68 -5.18 -33.70
N ASP A 158 3.53 -4.76 -32.75
CA ASP A 158 4.97 -4.57 -32.92
C ASP A 158 5.80 -5.77 -32.42
N TYR A 159 5.17 -6.84 -31.90
CA TYR A 159 5.86 -7.96 -31.24
C TYR A 159 6.81 -8.72 -32.18
N SER A 160 6.49 -8.78 -33.48
CA SER A 160 7.40 -9.35 -34.50
C SER A 160 8.73 -8.58 -34.61
N TYR A 161 8.72 -7.30 -34.26
CA TYR A 161 9.87 -6.40 -34.20
C TYR A 161 10.42 -6.21 -32.79
N ALA A 162 9.85 -6.89 -31.78
CA ALA A 162 10.35 -6.86 -30.41
C ALA A 162 11.76 -7.45 -30.32
N PRO A 163 12.55 -7.02 -29.32
CA PRO A 163 13.88 -7.57 -29.10
C PRO A 163 13.82 -9.06 -28.76
N THR A 164 14.89 -9.80 -29.10
CA THR A 164 14.93 -11.27 -29.07
C THR A 164 14.55 -11.87 -27.71
N ASN A 165 14.96 -11.21 -26.62
CA ASN A 165 14.59 -11.57 -25.24
C ASN A 165 13.08 -11.65 -24.98
N LEU A 166 12.26 -10.84 -25.66
CA LEU A 166 10.81 -10.87 -25.52
C LEU A 166 10.20 -12.02 -26.33
N LYS A 167 10.78 -12.33 -27.50
CA LYS A 167 10.37 -13.44 -28.38
C LYS A 167 10.79 -14.81 -27.84
N GLU A 168 11.84 -14.86 -27.05
CA GLU A 168 12.31 -16.05 -26.32
C GLU A 168 11.35 -16.49 -25.20
N CYS A 169 10.38 -15.65 -24.79
CA CYS A 169 9.37 -16.03 -23.79
C CYS A 169 8.31 -17.00 -24.34
N VAL A 170 8.13 -17.10 -25.66
CA VAL A 170 7.27 -18.11 -26.28
C VAL A 170 7.95 -19.48 -26.18
N GLY A 171 7.25 -20.47 -25.62
CA GLY A 171 7.81 -21.78 -25.29
C GLY A 171 8.53 -21.83 -23.93
N GLN A 172 8.25 -20.88 -23.04
CA GLN A 172 8.78 -20.85 -21.67
C GLN A 172 7.65 -20.85 -20.64
N THR A 173 8.00 -21.19 -19.41
CA THR A 173 7.14 -21.04 -18.24
C THR A 173 6.84 -19.56 -18.00
N VAL A 174 5.56 -19.23 -17.89
CA VAL A 174 5.01 -17.95 -17.47
C VAL A 174 4.16 -18.15 -16.22
N TYR A 175 3.96 -17.09 -15.45
CA TYR A 175 3.29 -17.11 -14.16
C TYR A 175 2.14 -16.11 -14.13
N THR A 176 1.14 -16.35 -13.29
CA THR A 176 0.08 -15.37 -13.03
C THR A 176 0.62 -14.14 -12.30
N SER A 177 0.09 -12.95 -12.63
CA SER A 177 0.57 -11.67 -12.08
C SER A 177 0.33 -11.53 -10.58
N ASP A 178 1.08 -10.64 -9.92
CA ASP A 178 0.93 -10.31 -8.49
C ASP A 178 -0.36 -9.53 -8.16
N LEU A 179 -1.05 -9.03 -9.18
CA LEU A 179 -2.36 -8.42 -9.08
C LEU A 179 -3.49 -9.45 -9.03
N THR A 180 -3.15 -10.74 -9.14
CA THR A 180 -4.12 -11.83 -9.08
C THR A 180 -4.52 -12.11 -7.63
N ASP A 181 -5.69 -11.63 -7.19
CA ASP A 181 -6.26 -11.95 -5.88
C ASP A 181 -7.66 -12.57 -6.01
N SER A 182 -8.38 -12.78 -4.89
CA SER A 182 -9.72 -13.39 -4.94
C SER A 182 -10.74 -12.57 -5.74
N ASP A 183 -10.49 -11.27 -5.88
CA ASP A 183 -11.37 -10.29 -6.52
C ASP A 183 -10.90 -9.97 -7.96
N LEU A 184 -9.62 -10.23 -8.26
CA LEU A 184 -8.99 -10.14 -9.58
C LEU A 184 -8.38 -11.51 -9.95
N LYS A 185 -9.21 -12.43 -10.44
CA LYS A 185 -8.78 -13.79 -10.87
C LYS A 185 -8.24 -13.76 -12.30
N VAL A 186 -7.27 -14.63 -12.60
CA VAL A 186 -6.89 -14.91 -14.00
C VAL A 186 -7.92 -15.85 -14.59
N ASP A 187 -8.63 -15.39 -15.60
CA ASP A 187 -9.59 -16.20 -16.32
C ASP A 187 -8.93 -16.86 -17.53
N LEU A 188 -8.95 -18.19 -17.55
CA LEU A 188 -8.47 -19.03 -18.64
C LEU A 188 -9.64 -19.50 -19.47
N PHE A 189 -9.68 -19.11 -20.73
CA PHE A 189 -10.78 -19.38 -21.66
C PHE A 189 -10.45 -20.56 -22.57
N LYS A 190 -11.43 -21.37 -22.95
CA LYS A 190 -11.22 -22.47 -23.93
C LYS A 190 -11.10 -22.00 -25.38
N THR A 191 -11.40 -20.72 -25.64
CA THR A 191 -11.34 -20.14 -26.98
C THR A 191 -10.61 -18.81 -26.92
N LYS A 192 -10.00 -18.41 -28.05
CA LYS A 192 -9.32 -17.12 -28.22
C LYS A 192 -10.27 -15.91 -28.16
N ASP A 193 -11.58 -16.16 -28.18
CA ASP A 193 -12.62 -15.15 -28.10
C ASP A 193 -12.85 -14.85 -26.61
N VAL A 194 -11.99 -14.01 -26.02
CA VAL A 194 -11.94 -13.68 -24.57
C VAL A 194 -13.17 -12.87 -24.08
N PHE A 195 -14.23 -12.80 -24.88
CA PHE A 195 -15.43 -12.03 -24.56
C PHE A 195 -16.22 -12.66 -23.41
N GLY A 196 -16.06 -12.13 -22.20
CA GLY A 196 -17.13 -11.78 -21.25
C GLY A 196 -18.21 -12.80 -20.89
N ASP A 197 -18.11 -14.08 -21.27
CA ASP A 197 -19.05 -15.13 -20.90
C ASP A 197 -18.40 -16.07 -19.88
N ASN A 198 -18.95 -16.04 -18.66
CA ASN A 198 -18.48 -16.71 -17.45
C ASN A 198 -18.41 -18.25 -17.52
N ASP A 199 -18.68 -18.89 -18.67
CA ASP A 199 -19.10 -20.29 -18.73
C ASP A 199 -18.19 -21.24 -19.53
N THR A 200 -17.06 -20.78 -20.08
CA THR A 200 -16.21 -21.66 -20.93
C THR A 200 -14.81 -21.92 -20.39
N GLY A 201 -14.45 -21.30 -19.26
CA GLY A 201 -13.10 -21.29 -18.72
C GLY A 201 -12.92 -21.86 -17.31
N ILE A 202 -11.69 -21.77 -16.81
CA ILE A 202 -11.36 -21.95 -15.39
C ILE A 202 -10.74 -20.66 -14.86
N SER A 203 -10.89 -20.40 -13.56
CA SER A 203 -10.26 -19.24 -12.93
C SER A 203 -9.13 -19.65 -12.01
N ILE A 204 -7.97 -19.01 -12.15
CA ILE A 204 -6.83 -19.12 -11.25
C ILE A 204 -6.87 -17.93 -10.31
N LYS A 205 -7.00 -18.19 -9.01
CA LYS A 205 -7.16 -17.17 -7.96
C LYS A 205 -5.87 -16.81 -7.23
N TYR A 206 -4.79 -17.52 -7.54
CA TYR A 206 -3.53 -17.39 -6.84
C TYR A 206 -2.45 -16.83 -7.79
N PRO A 207 -1.64 -15.87 -7.32
CA PRO A 207 -0.50 -15.37 -8.09
C PRO A 207 0.60 -16.42 -8.14
N GLY A 208 1.47 -16.36 -9.16
CA GLY A 208 2.61 -17.25 -9.27
C GLY A 208 2.28 -18.70 -9.65
N VAL A 209 1.08 -18.98 -10.16
CA VAL A 209 0.75 -20.28 -10.76
C VAL A 209 1.43 -20.39 -12.11
N GLU A 210 2.18 -21.48 -12.30
CA GLU A 210 2.93 -21.77 -13.52
C GLU A 210 2.00 -22.19 -14.67
N LEU A 211 2.25 -21.60 -15.84
CA LEU A 211 1.59 -21.80 -17.12
C LEU A 211 2.67 -21.89 -18.20
N HIS A 212 2.48 -22.67 -19.25
CA HIS A 212 3.42 -22.65 -20.39
C HIS A 212 2.86 -21.78 -21.51
N LEU A 213 3.56 -20.73 -21.93
CA LEU A 213 3.09 -19.84 -23.00
C LEU A 213 3.42 -20.42 -24.37
N ASP A 214 2.42 -21.00 -25.03
CA ASP A 214 2.56 -21.58 -26.37
C ASP A 214 2.61 -20.50 -27.46
N LYS A 215 1.84 -19.43 -27.30
CA LYS A 215 1.71 -18.38 -28.32
C LYS A 215 1.22 -17.06 -27.73
N LEU A 216 1.71 -15.95 -28.26
CA LEU A 216 1.12 -14.63 -28.04
C LEU A 216 0.55 -14.12 -29.37
N THR A 217 -0.72 -13.70 -29.37
CA THR A 217 -1.46 -13.29 -30.58
C THR A 217 -2.32 -12.07 -30.30
N SER A 218 -2.81 -11.39 -31.34
CA SER A 218 -3.87 -10.38 -31.19
C SER A 218 -5.19 -10.86 -31.78
N TYR A 219 -6.29 -10.48 -31.15
CA TYR A 219 -7.66 -10.71 -31.60
C TYR A 219 -8.50 -9.45 -31.41
N ILE A 220 -8.99 -8.88 -32.52
CA ILE A 220 -9.81 -7.65 -32.53
C ILE A 220 -9.10 -6.49 -31.79
N GLY A 221 -7.77 -6.41 -31.94
CA GLY A 221 -6.96 -5.35 -31.32
C GLY A 221 -6.67 -5.55 -29.84
N MET A 222 -7.04 -6.69 -29.24
CA MET A 222 -6.62 -7.11 -27.89
C MET A 222 -5.57 -8.20 -27.99
N GLY A 223 -4.57 -8.19 -27.11
CA GLY A 223 -3.63 -9.30 -26.96
C GLY A 223 -4.18 -10.49 -26.20
N VAL A 224 -3.88 -11.67 -26.73
CA VAL A 224 -4.33 -12.96 -26.22
C VAL A 224 -3.14 -13.90 -26.16
N GLY A 225 -2.85 -14.39 -24.95
CA GLY A 225 -1.91 -15.48 -24.72
C GLY A 225 -2.60 -16.84 -24.89
N GLN A 226 -1.98 -17.77 -25.61
CA GLN A 226 -2.35 -19.18 -25.60
C GLN A 226 -1.40 -19.90 -24.64
N VAL A 227 -1.95 -20.54 -23.61
CA VAL A 227 -1.17 -21.21 -22.56
C VAL A 227 -1.56 -22.68 -22.43
N ASP A 228 -0.62 -23.55 -22.11
CA ASP A 228 -0.89 -24.88 -21.57
C ASP A 228 -0.95 -24.83 -20.04
N TYR A 229 -2.02 -25.39 -19.48
CA TYR A 229 -2.20 -25.55 -18.06
C TYR A 229 -2.83 -26.91 -17.77
N ASN A 230 -2.17 -27.71 -16.93
CA ASN A 230 -2.59 -29.08 -16.61
C ASN A 230 -2.84 -29.95 -17.86
N GLY A 231 -2.04 -29.77 -18.92
CA GLY A 231 -2.13 -30.54 -20.17
C GLY A 231 -3.34 -30.17 -21.05
N GLN A 232 -3.94 -29.01 -20.81
CA GLN A 232 -4.98 -28.44 -21.66
C GLN A 232 -4.61 -27.03 -22.10
N THR A 233 -4.86 -26.75 -23.38
CA THR A 233 -4.70 -25.41 -23.96
C THR A 233 -5.84 -24.49 -23.55
N TYR A 234 -5.48 -23.32 -23.06
CA TYR A 234 -6.36 -22.20 -22.75
C TYR A 234 -5.87 -20.91 -23.40
N TYR A 235 -6.71 -19.88 -23.31
CA TYR A 235 -6.43 -18.54 -23.78
C TYR A 235 -6.63 -17.57 -22.62
N VAL A 236 -5.84 -16.51 -22.57
CA VAL A 236 -5.83 -15.53 -21.47
C VAL A 236 -5.64 -14.13 -22.03
N ASP A 237 -6.22 -13.13 -21.37
CA ASP A 237 -5.99 -11.73 -21.70
C ASP A 237 -4.52 -11.38 -21.44
N ALA A 238 -3.85 -10.82 -22.46
CA ALA A 238 -2.44 -10.46 -22.42
C ALA A 238 -2.20 -8.99 -22.78
N ASP A 239 -3.23 -8.14 -22.74
CA ASP A 239 -3.20 -6.74 -23.21
C ASP A 239 -4.00 -5.79 -22.33
N SER A 240 -3.99 -6.03 -21.02
CA SER A 240 -4.52 -5.11 -20.02
C SER A 240 -3.38 -4.36 -19.31
N GLU A 241 -3.64 -3.16 -18.79
CA GLU A 241 -2.69 -2.39 -17.94
C GLU A 241 -2.28 -3.16 -16.67
N SER A 242 -2.84 -4.35 -16.46
CA SER A 242 -2.69 -5.28 -15.35
C SER A 242 -2.57 -6.73 -15.88
N THR A 243 -1.73 -6.97 -16.90
CA THR A 243 -1.66 -8.25 -17.64
C THR A 243 -1.74 -9.48 -16.72
N ASP A 244 -2.68 -10.39 -17.00
CA ASP A 244 -2.97 -11.56 -16.17
C ASP A 244 -1.80 -12.57 -16.10
N ILE A 245 -0.96 -12.58 -17.14
CA ILE A 245 0.21 -13.46 -17.26
C ILE A 245 1.51 -12.67 -17.44
N VAL A 246 2.56 -13.10 -16.75
CA VAL A 246 3.91 -12.51 -16.77
C VAL A 246 4.96 -13.61 -16.87
N PRO A 247 6.04 -13.48 -17.66
CA PRO A 247 7.04 -14.55 -17.86
C PRO A 247 8.04 -14.69 -16.70
N TYR A 248 7.64 -14.34 -15.47
CA TYR A 248 8.50 -14.32 -14.29
C TYR A 248 7.67 -14.54 -13.01
N ASN A 249 8.26 -15.21 -12.00
CA ASN A 249 7.62 -15.45 -10.69
C ASN A 249 8.24 -14.63 -9.56
N THR A 250 9.24 -13.81 -9.90
CA THR A 250 9.94 -12.94 -8.97
C THR A 250 10.06 -11.56 -9.60
N ILE A 251 9.62 -10.54 -8.89
CA ILE A 251 9.81 -9.15 -9.27
C ILE A 251 10.45 -8.39 -8.12
N ARG A 252 11.38 -7.51 -8.45
CA ARG A 252 11.98 -6.56 -7.54
C ARG A 252 11.38 -5.17 -7.78
N SER A 253 10.86 -4.56 -6.73
CA SER A 253 10.39 -3.18 -6.72
C SER A 253 10.89 -2.45 -5.48
N SER A 254 11.55 -1.30 -5.67
CA SER A 254 11.93 -0.37 -4.58
C SER A 254 12.65 -0.98 -3.36
N GLY A 255 13.47 -2.00 -3.55
CA GLY A 255 14.22 -2.66 -2.47
C GLY A 255 13.46 -3.79 -1.76
N VAL A 256 12.32 -4.19 -2.32
CA VAL A 256 11.56 -5.39 -1.97
C VAL A 256 11.54 -6.32 -3.17
N VAL A 257 11.64 -7.62 -2.92
CA VAL A 257 11.45 -8.69 -3.89
C VAL A 257 10.15 -9.38 -3.53
N GLN A 258 9.20 -9.37 -4.44
CA GLN A 258 7.95 -10.11 -4.32
C GLN A 258 8.08 -11.38 -5.15
N SER A 259 7.78 -12.53 -4.57
CA SER A 259 7.89 -13.79 -5.29
C SER A 259 6.97 -14.88 -4.78
N SER A 260 6.50 -15.72 -5.69
CA SER A 260 5.90 -17.02 -5.35
C SER A 260 6.94 -18.13 -5.10
N CYS A 261 8.23 -17.80 -5.18
CA CYS A 261 9.34 -18.70 -4.86
C CYS A 261 10.07 -18.21 -3.60
N LYS A 262 10.53 -19.15 -2.78
CA LYS A 262 11.41 -18.82 -1.64
C LYS A 262 12.79 -18.45 -2.18
N PRO A 263 13.51 -17.53 -1.52
CA PRO A 263 14.87 -17.18 -1.94
C PRO A 263 15.89 -18.32 -1.74
N THR A 264 15.49 -19.38 -1.02
CA THR A 264 16.28 -20.62 -0.87
C THR A 264 16.18 -21.53 -2.09
N ASP A 265 15.13 -21.40 -2.90
CA ASP A 265 14.80 -22.29 -4.01
C ASP A 265 15.31 -21.68 -5.33
N LYS A 266 16.60 -21.32 -5.34
CA LYS A 266 17.22 -20.45 -6.37
C LYS A 266 17.04 -20.93 -7.81
N SER A 267 16.90 -22.23 -8.05
CA SER A 267 16.69 -22.81 -9.39
C SER A 267 15.32 -22.48 -9.98
N ASN A 268 14.35 -22.16 -9.14
CA ASN A 268 12.97 -21.91 -9.53
C ASN A 268 12.66 -20.42 -9.60
N VAL A 269 13.60 -19.56 -9.19
CA VAL A 269 13.46 -18.11 -9.22
C VAL A 269 13.62 -17.61 -10.66
N VAL A 270 12.55 -17.08 -11.22
CA VAL A 270 12.52 -16.45 -12.54
C VAL A 270 12.23 -14.97 -12.35
N LEU A 271 13.26 -14.15 -12.56
CA LEU A 271 13.19 -12.71 -12.38
C LEU A 271 12.64 -12.00 -13.63
N LYS A 272 11.88 -10.93 -13.42
CA LYS A 272 11.54 -9.99 -14.49
C LYS A 272 12.82 -9.52 -15.21
N HIS A 273 12.75 -9.44 -16.53
CA HIS A 273 13.89 -9.05 -17.36
C HIS A 273 14.58 -7.76 -16.87
N GLY A 274 15.91 -7.77 -16.88
CA GLY A 274 16.73 -6.62 -16.46
C GLY A 274 16.79 -6.40 -14.94
N GLN A 275 16.12 -7.23 -14.13
CA GLN A 275 16.17 -7.11 -12.68
C GLN A 275 17.26 -7.99 -12.05
N GLN A 276 17.77 -7.52 -10.91
CA GLN A 276 18.73 -8.23 -10.08
C GLN A 276 18.26 -8.14 -8.63
N VAL A 277 18.37 -9.24 -7.88
CA VAL A 277 18.11 -9.24 -6.44
C VAL A 277 19.41 -8.89 -5.70
N LEU A 278 19.31 -7.92 -4.80
CA LEU A 278 20.41 -7.49 -3.94
C LEU A 278 20.28 -8.15 -2.57
N THR A 279 21.42 -8.43 -1.94
CA THR A 279 21.46 -8.90 -0.53
C THR A 279 20.90 -7.87 0.45
N SER A 280 20.69 -6.63 0.00
CA SER A 280 20.04 -5.61 0.82
C SER A 280 18.52 -5.65 0.73
N ASP A 281 17.93 -6.39 -0.21
CA ASP A 281 16.48 -6.38 -0.41
C ASP A 281 15.76 -7.21 0.65
N LEU A 282 14.51 -6.84 0.93
CA LEU A 282 13.57 -7.68 1.68
C LEU A 282 12.90 -8.62 0.67
N TRP A 283 12.85 -9.92 0.94
CA TRP A 283 12.17 -10.86 0.07
C TRP A 283 10.84 -11.30 0.70
N GLU A 284 9.75 -10.83 0.13
CA GLU A 284 8.37 -11.20 0.46
C GLU A 284 8.00 -12.43 -0.38
N TYR A 285 8.01 -13.60 0.25
CA TYR A 285 7.49 -14.82 -0.34
C TYR A 285 5.99 -14.90 -0.10
N ILE A 286 5.21 -15.09 -1.16
CA ILE A 286 3.77 -15.33 -1.11
C ILE A 286 3.55 -16.79 -1.48
N ASN A 287 3.03 -17.58 -0.55
CA ASN A 287 2.73 -18.98 -0.85
C ASN A 287 1.61 -19.07 -1.88
N PRO A 288 1.85 -19.64 -3.08
CA PRO A 288 0.85 -19.70 -4.14
C PRO A 288 -0.34 -20.62 -3.78
N GLU A 289 -0.20 -21.53 -2.82
CA GLU A 289 -1.29 -22.45 -2.44
C GLU A 289 -2.32 -21.81 -1.49
N ASN A 290 -1.88 -20.87 -0.65
CA ASN A 290 -2.71 -20.37 0.45
C ASN A 290 -2.58 -18.86 0.72
N GLY A 291 -1.79 -18.13 -0.07
CA GLY A 291 -1.58 -16.69 0.07
C GLY A 291 -0.78 -16.27 1.31
N GLN A 292 -0.22 -17.21 2.07
CA GLN A 292 0.55 -16.88 3.26
C GLN A 292 1.85 -16.17 2.89
N GLU A 293 2.04 -14.99 3.46
CA GLU A 293 3.25 -14.19 3.30
C GLU A 293 4.35 -14.62 4.28
N THR A 294 5.61 -14.63 3.85
CA THR A 294 6.79 -14.85 4.69
C THR A 294 7.93 -13.96 4.23
N ASP A 295 8.47 -13.18 5.16
CA ASP A 295 9.56 -12.25 4.89
C ASP A 295 10.92 -12.90 5.14
N TYR A 296 11.84 -12.72 4.18
CA TYR A 296 13.23 -13.16 4.29
C TYR A 296 14.18 -11.97 4.18
N SER A 297 15.23 -12.02 4.98
CA SER A 297 16.36 -11.10 4.93
C SER A 297 17.64 -11.86 4.63
N TYR A 298 18.59 -11.22 3.92
CA TYR A 298 19.91 -11.80 3.71
C TYR A 298 20.84 -11.47 4.87
N SER A 299 21.49 -12.48 5.44
CA SER A 299 22.54 -12.28 6.43
C SER A 299 23.90 -12.33 5.76
N ASN A 300 24.59 -11.19 5.67
CA ASN A 300 26.00 -11.17 5.23
C ASN A 300 26.92 -12.00 6.14
N LYS A 301 26.57 -12.13 7.43
CA LYS A 301 27.35 -12.94 8.38
C LYS A 301 27.19 -14.44 8.15
N LYS A 302 25.97 -14.88 7.80
CA LYS A 302 25.66 -16.31 7.58
C LYS A 302 25.71 -16.69 6.10
N ASP A 303 25.95 -15.72 5.22
CA ASP A 303 25.91 -15.80 3.76
C ASP A 303 24.66 -16.54 3.23
N LYS A 304 23.50 -16.20 3.78
CA LYS A 304 22.23 -16.84 3.42
C LYS A 304 21.01 -15.99 3.71
N TRP A 305 19.95 -16.25 2.96
CA TRP A 305 18.59 -15.83 3.29
C TRP A 305 18.09 -16.57 4.53
N TYR A 306 17.37 -15.87 5.38
CA TYR A 306 16.72 -16.43 6.56
C TYR A 306 15.38 -15.73 6.79
N VAL A 307 14.42 -16.44 7.39
CA VAL A 307 13.12 -15.87 7.76
C VAL A 307 13.33 -14.82 8.85
N ASP A 308 12.83 -13.61 8.64
CA ASP A 308 12.79 -12.60 9.68
C ASP A 308 11.71 -13.00 10.71
N ASN A 309 12.15 -13.64 11.79
CA ASN A 309 11.29 -13.84 12.96
C ASN A 309 11.17 -12.48 13.67
N LEU A 310 9.94 -11.95 13.75
CA LEU A 310 9.56 -10.79 14.56
C LEU A 310 10.03 -10.92 16.02
#